data_AF-A0A7R9J7X0-F1
#
_entry.id   AF-A0A7R9J7X0-F1
#
_cell.length_a   1.000
_cell.length_b   1.000
_cell.length_c   1.000
_cell.angle_alpha   90.00
_cell.angle_beta   90.00
_cell.angle_gamma   90.00
#
_symmetry.space_group_name_H-M   'P 1'
#
loop_
_entity.id
_entity.type
_entity.pdbx_description
1 polymer ?
#
loop_
_entity_poly.entity_id
_entity_poly.type
_entity_poly.pdbx_seq_one_letter_code
_entity_poly.pdbx_strand_id
1 'polypeptide(L)'
;MLSLTAEDGEIEVQSAATSNSLNLPSDSVSWSTTEAAKQLKGKRDFRRYIMRVVLSLIQKHSSLKQTDSRSSSNFVEFLQCGRILYEQCVSKIQQIADYDLISTAIALECFYELLKILLARYQTNVTKYLADIGVNALGGVNGQLKRLIEDYKKLLEYSVESEEDHMDGEFEPTIRKITQIVVSTLALLPLHLSEGHLEPVYVWCKTYAEKKHMLNEVAAKSFVSLLLQLNRRCKARGQLIESMAKLLCRDIGQLDPDVSLTKVVEYKIVSQKLRMPLFSLLCSAINTNLNEIFWMVNWLRSEHTSQVKSGVTIIDNTDHWEELRSKEQELCLYLSHTIRELAMVSGVSVPVGPAVDTVLNTVAHLYNLLSSVVKYFIMRSSKDNPVFKLVKLESVFFVTSTIMAPRLNDLISLVTTKLKVLLECTKNRDFKITADQVKNKTLSRFTARALYSKSTANDLNGTFCKGGL
;
A
#
# COMPACT_ATOMS: atom_id res chain seq x y z
N MET A 1 -36.48 -14.62 -35.21
CA MET A 1 -35.23 -14.22 -35.89
C MET A 1 -35.34 -12.74 -36.17
N LEU A 2 -34.88 -11.91 -35.23
CA LEU A 2 -34.72 -10.44 -35.28
C LEU A 2 -34.50 -10.03 -33.81
N SER A 3 -33.26 -10.17 -33.34
CA SER A 3 -32.83 -9.75 -32.01
C SER A 3 -31.98 -8.50 -32.11
N LEU A 4 -32.43 -7.45 -31.40
CA LEU A 4 -31.63 -6.56 -30.57
C LEU A 4 -30.33 -5.98 -31.18
N THR A 5 -30.42 -4.74 -31.68
CA THR A 5 -29.34 -3.74 -31.66
C THR A 5 -29.98 -2.34 -31.52
N ALA A 6 -30.43 -2.00 -30.32
CA ALA A 6 -30.98 -0.67 -29.99
C ALA A 6 -30.27 0.01 -28.80
N GLU A 7 -29.43 -0.72 -28.06
CA GLU A 7 -28.71 -0.19 -26.89
C GLU A 7 -27.50 0.69 -27.28
N ASP A 8 -26.92 0.50 -28.47
CA ASP A 8 -25.66 1.14 -28.85
C ASP A 8 -25.82 2.61 -29.28
N GLY A 9 -26.98 2.99 -29.83
CA GLY A 9 -27.27 4.37 -30.22
C GLY A 9 -27.64 5.29 -29.04
N GLU A 10 -28.13 4.73 -27.94
CA GLU A 10 -28.46 5.51 -26.74
C GLU A 10 -27.20 5.97 -26.00
N ILE A 11 -26.10 5.21 -26.04
CA ILE A 11 -24.86 5.52 -25.31
C ILE A 11 -24.09 6.67 -25.97
N GLU A 12 -23.98 6.71 -27.29
CA GLU A 12 -23.33 7.83 -28.01
C GLU A 12 -24.13 9.14 -27.86
N VAL A 13 -25.46 9.08 -27.94
CA VAL A 13 -26.33 10.25 -27.75
C VAL A 13 -26.29 10.75 -26.30
N GLN A 14 -26.21 9.84 -25.31
CA GLN A 14 -26.02 10.20 -23.90
C GLN A 14 -24.62 10.77 -23.63
N SER A 15 -23.57 10.29 -24.30
CA SER A 15 -22.20 10.82 -24.16
C SER A 15 -22.09 12.27 -24.67
N ALA A 16 -22.61 12.54 -25.88
CA ALA A 16 -22.63 13.89 -26.44
C ALA A 16 -23.53 14.85 -25.64
N ALA A 17 -24.67 14.37 -25.13
CA ALA A 17 -25.54 15.16 -24.26
C ALA A 17 -24.91 15.44 -22.90
N THR A 18 -24.19 14.49 -22.30
CA THR A 18 -23.49 14.67 -21.03
C THR A 18 -22.25 15.57 -21.15
N SER A 19 -21.48 15.47 -22.24
CA SER A 19 -20.37 16.40 -22.55
C SER A 19 -20.87 17.85 -22.68
N ASN A 20 -21.99 18.06 -23.39
CA ASN A 20 -22.62 19.39 -23.48
C ASN A 20 -23.22 19.86 -22.15
N SER A 21 -23.81 18.95 -21.36
CA SER A 21 -24.34 19.25 -20.02
C SER A 21 -23.24 19.53 -18.99
N LEU A 22 -22.05 18.98 -19.18
CA LEU A 22 -20.87 19.24 -18.35
C LEU A 22 -20.23 20.60 -18.63
N ASN A 23 -20.60 21.31 -19.68
CA ASN A 23 -20.23 22.73 -19.86
C ASN A 23 -21.05 23.67 -18.95
N LEU A 24 -21.98 23.16 -18.14
CA LEU A 24 -22.68 23.99 -17.15
C LEU A 24 -21.76 24.74 -16.17
N PRO A 25 -20.56 24.28 -15.77
CA PRO A 25 -19.63 25.08 -14.98
C PRO A 25 -18.89 26.17 -15.78
N SER A 26 -18.65 26.01 -17.08
CA SER A 26 -17.90 26.99 -17.88
C SER A 26 -18.72 28.26 -18.17
N ASP A 27 -18.04 29.41 -18.21
CA ASP A 27 -18.69 30.73 -18.36
C ASP A 27 -19.23 30.99 -19.78
N SER A 28 -18.83 30.18 -20.75
CA SER A 28 -19.35 30.23 -22.12
C SER A 28 -19.79 28.84 -22.56
N VAL A 29 -21.06 28.74 -22.95
CA VAL A 29 -21.69 27.52 -23.41
C VAL A 29 -22.26 27.77 -24.81
N SER A 30 -21.86 27.00 -25.81
CA SER A 30 -22.23 27.21 -27.22
C SER A 30 -23.68 26.84 -27.56
N TRP A 31 -24.37 26.11 -26.68
CA TRP A 31 -25.71 25.57 -26.92
C TRP A 31 -26.84 26.34 -26.22
N SER A 32 -26.53 27.38 -25.44
CA SER A 32 -27.53 28.12 -24.64
C SER A 32 -27.15 29.58 -24.44
N THR A 33 -28.14 30.46 -24.34
CA THR A 33 -27.97 31.83 -23.81
C THR A 33 -27.38 31.78 -22.40
N THR A 34 -26.52 32.73 -22.06
CA THR A 34 -25.83 32.81 -20.75
C THR A 34 -26.80 32.86 -19.57
N GLU A 35 -28.01 33.38 -19.77
CA GLU A 35 -29.09 33.45 -18.77
C GLU A 35 -29.79 32.11 -18.52
N ALA A 36 -30.08 31.34 -19.58
CA ALA A 36 -30.64 29.99 -19.45
C ALA A 36 -29.62 29.01 -18.84
N ALA A 37 -28.34 29.15 -19.21
CA ALA A 37 -27.25 28.44 -18.57
C ALA A 37 -27.16 28.80 -17.08
N LYS A 38 -27.27 30.08 -16.70
CA LYS A 38 -27.31 30.52 -15.28
C LYS A 38 -28.52 29.97 -14.52
N GLN A 39 -29.70 29.87 -15.13
CA GLN A 39 -30.88 29.26 -14.49
C GLN A 39 -30.69 27.75 -14.23
N LEU A 40 -30.08 27.03 -15.18
CA LEU A 40 -29.73 25.62 -15.01
C LEU A 40 -28.58 25.43 -14.00
N LYS A 41 -27.58 26.33 -14.00
CA LYS A 41 -26.56 26.42 -12.94
C LYS A 41 -27.22 26.66 -11.58
N GLY A 42 -28.30 27.43 -11.48
CA GLY A 42 -28.99 27.67 -10.20
C GLY A 42 -29.57 26.40 -9.56
N LYS A 43 -29.95 25.38 -10.35
CA LYS A 43 -30.60 24.15 -9.84
C LYS A 43 -29.56 23.14 -9.34
N ARG A 44 -29.36 23.10 -8.01
CA ARG A 44 -28.45 22.16 -7.33
C ARG A 44 -28.73 20.70 -7.67
N ASP A 45 -29.98 20.26 -7.65
CA ASP A 45 -30.33 18.85 -7.90
C ASP A 45 -30.06 18.41 -9.33
N PHE A 46 -30.26 19.30 -10.30
CA PHE A 46 -29.97 19.02 -11.70
C PHE A 46 -28.46 18.85 -11.95
N ARG A 47 -27.62 19.70 -11.35
CA ARG A 47 -26.16 19.54 -11.39
C ARG A 47 -25.70 18.22 -10.78
N ARG A 48 -26.24 17.87 -9.61
CA ARG A 48 -25.95 16.60 -8.92
C ARG A 48 -26.36 15.40 -9.77
N TYR A 49 -27.52 15.47 -10.43
CA TYR A 49 -27.97 14.42 -11.34
C TYR A 49 -27.00 14.22 -12.51
N ILE A 50 -26.63 15.29 -13.22
CA ILE A 50 -25.67 15.21 -14.33
C ILE A 50 -24.34 14.61 -13.87
N MET A 51 -23.79 15.10 -12.75
CA MET A 51 -22.53 14.58 -12.22
C MET A 51 -22.61 13.09 -11.83
N ARG A 52 -23.75 12.63 -11.31
CA ARG A 52 -23.99 11.20 -11.03
C ARG A 52 -24.07 10.36 -12.31
N VAL A 53 -24.72 10.86 -13.35
CA VAL A 53 -24.77 10.18 -14.65
C VAL A 53 -23.35 10.03 -15.21
N VAL A 54 -22.56 11.10 -15.17
CA VAL A 54 -21.16 11.10 -15.61
C VAL A 54 -20.32 10.10 -14.81
N LEU A 55 -20.47 10.09 -13.48
CA LEU A 55 -19.80 9.12 -12.62
C LEU A 55 -20.15 7.69 -13.00
N SER A 56 -21.44 7.41 -13.23
CA SER A 56 -21.91 6.07 -13.62
C SER A 56 -21.35 5.62 -14.97
N LEU A 57 -21.22 6.54 -15.94
CA LEU A 57 -20.62 6.25 -17.24
C LEU A 57 -19.13 5.95 -17.12
N ILE A 58 -18.39 6.72 -16.32
CA ILE A 58 -16.96 6.49 -16.06
C ILE A 58 -16.75 5.14 -15.35
N GLN A 59 -17.56 4.83 -14.34
CA GLN A 59 -17.49 3.56 -13.61
C GLN A 59 -17.86 2.37 -14.50
N LYS A 60 -18.87 2.50 -15.37
CA LYS A 60 -19.20 1.46 -16.35
C LYS A 60 -18.00 1.22 -17.27
N HIS A 61 -17.34 2.27 -17.76
CA HIS A 61 -16.14 2.17 -18.58
C HIS A 61 -14.93 1.58 -17.83
N SER A 62 -14.80 1.81 -16.51
CA SER A 62 -13.76 1.20 -15.68
C SER A 62 -13.97 -0.31 -15.47
N SER A 63 -15.22 -0.77 -15.48
CA SER A 63 -15.60 -2.18 -15.33
C SER A 63 -15.54 -3.02 -16.62
N LEU A 64 -15.66 -2.40 -17.80
CA LEU A 64 -15.53 -3.06 -19.10
C LEU A 64 -14.07 -3.52 -19.32
N LYS A 65 -13.88 -4.83 -19.52
CA LYS A 65 -12.58 -5.47 -19.77
C LYS A 65 -12.07 -5.18 -21.18
N GLN A 66 -10.73 -5.25 -21.30
CA GLN A 66 -9.77 -5.04 -22.40
C GLN A 66 -10.13 -5.28 -23.90
N THR A 67 -11.34 -5.68 -24.29
CA THR A 67 -11.61 -6.21 -25.64
C THR A 67 -12.23 -5.26 -26.65
N ASP A 68 -12.76 -4.09 -26.26
CA ASP A 68 -13.39 -3.18 -27.23
C ASP A 68 -12.42 -2.14 -27.76
N SER A 69 -11.72 -2.53 -28.83
CA SER A 69 -10.79 -1.73 -29.63
C SER A 69 -11.44 -0.56 -30.40
N ARG A 70 -12.61 -0.06 -29.98
CA ARG A 70 -13.30 1.13 -30.54
C ARG A 70 -13.19 2.37 -29.64
N SER A 71 -12.43 2.29 -28.55
CA SER A 71 -12.36 3.24 -27.43
C SER A 71 -11.69 4.60 -27.71
N SER A 72 -11.42 5.00 -28.95
CA SER A 72 -10.72 6.27 -29.22
C SER A 72 -11.65 7.50 -29.21
N SER A 73 -12.92 7.35 -29.61
CA SER A 73 -13.90 8.46 -29.63
C SER A 73 -14.33 8.88 -28.22
N ASN A 74 -14.84 7.93 -27.43
CA ASN A 74 -15.31 8.17 -26.06
C ASN A 74 -14.20 8.68 -25.13
N PHE A 75 -12.94 8.37 -25.44
CA PHE A 75 -11.81 8.80 -24.62
C PHE A 75 -11.53 10.31 -24.73
N VAL A 76 -11.74 10.91 -25.91
CA VAL A 76 -11.62 12.37 -26.08
C VAL A 76 -12.68 13.10 -25.25
N GLU A 77 -13.90 12.56 -25.20
CA GLU A 77 -14.99 13.08 -24.37
C GLU A 77 -14.68 12.96 -22.88
N PHE A 78 -14.07 11.84 -22.45
CA PHE A 78 -13.56 11.69 -21.08
C PHE A 78 -12.43 12.66 -20.74
N LEU A 79 -11.55 13.00 -21.68
CA LEU A 79 -10.51 14.02 -21.48
C LEU A 79 -11.11 15.42 -21.34
N GLN A 80 -12.12 15.76 -22.15
CA GLN A 80 -12.86 17.02 -21.99
C GLN A 80 -13.58 17.09 -20.64
N CYS A 81 -14.22 15.99 -20.21
CA CYS A 81 -14.79 15.89 -18.87
C CYS A 81 -13.73 16.09 -17.79
N GLY A 82 -12.58 15.44 -17.93
CA GLY A 82 -11.44 15.56 -17.02
C GLY A 82 -10.91 16.99 -16.94
N ARG A 83 -10.84 17.70 -18.07
CA ARG A 83 -10.43 19.10 -18.14
C ARG A 83 -11.36 20.02 -17.36
N ILE A 84 -12.67 19.88 -17.58
CA ILE A 84 -13.68 20.66 -16.85
C ILE A 84 -13.61 20.36 -15.35
N LEU A 85 -13.49 19.09 -14.97
CA LEU A 85 -13.35 18.68 -13.57
C LEU A 85 -12.07 19.22 -12.94
N TYR A 86 -10.95 19.24 -13.66
CA TYR A 86 -9.68 19.79 -13.14
C TYR A 86 -9.72 21.32 -13.01
N GLU A 87 -10.12 22.03 -14.07
CA GLU A 87 -10.17 23.50 -14.10
C GLU A 87 -11.20 24.08 -13.12
N GLN A 88 -12.31 23.37 -12.89
CA GLN A 88 -13.39 23.90 -12.05
C GLN A 88 -13.36 23.31 -10.64
N CYS A 89 -13.09 22.01 -10.47
CA CYS A 89 -13.25 21.36 -9.17
C CYS A 89 -11.92 21.16 -8.44
N VAL A 90 -10.87 20.65 -9.12
CA VAL A 90 -9.58 20.38 -8.45
C VAL A 90 -8.78 21.66 -8.22
N SER A 91 -8.75 22.58 -9.19
CA SER A 91 -7.94 23.81 -9.08
C SER A 91 -8.60 24.94 -8.27
N LYS A 92 -9.92 24.90 -8.08
CA LYS A 92 -10.71 25.94 -7.38
C LYS A 92 -11.59 25.39 -6.26
N ILE A 93 -11.21 24.27 -5.64
CA ILE A 93 -12.13 23.55 -4.75
C ILE A 93 -12.66 24.38 -3.60
N GLN A 94 -11.84 25.28 -3.03
CA GLN A 94 -12.22 26.08 -1.87
C GLN A 94 -13.47 26.91 -2.17
N GLN A 95 -13.59 27.43 -3.39
CA GLN A 95 -14.75 28.24 -3.82
C GLN A 95 -16.01 27.41 -4.08
N ILE A 96 -15.88 26.12 -4.43
CA ILE A 96 -17.04 25.24 -4.72
C ILE A 96 -17.49 24.49 -3.48
N ALA A 97 -16.57 24.09 -2.60
CA ALA A 97 -16.89 23.49 -1.32
C ALA A 97 -17.77 24.42 -0.46
N ASP A 98 -17.51 25.74 -0.47
CA ASP A 98 -18.33 26.74 0.20
C ASP A 98 -19.76 26.86 -0.39
N TYR A 99 -19.98 26.40 -1.62
CA TYR A 99 -21.25 26.53 -2.33
C TYR A 99 -22.09 25.24 -2.39
N ASP A 100 -21.46 24.09 -2.66
CA ASP A 100 -22.11 22.76 -2.67
C ASP A 100 -21.11 21.60 -2.46
N LEU A 101 -20.90 21.21 -1.20
CA LEU A 101 -20.04 20.09 -0.78
C LEU A 101 -20.38 18.77 -1.49
N ILE A 102 -21.65 18.49 -1.75
CA ILE A 102 -22.08 17.22 -2.35
C ILE A 102 -21.66 17.15 -3.82
N SER A 103 -21.82 18.24 -4.57
CA SER A 103 -21.36 18.31 -5.95
C SER A 103 -19.84 18.22 -6.03
N THR A 104 -19.12 18.87 -5.11
CA THR A 104 -17.65 18.76 -4.99
C THR A 104 -17.20 17.33 -4.76
N ALA A 105 -17.86 16.60 -3.85
CA ALA A 105 -17.54 15.20 -3.58
C ALA A 105 -17.70 14.30 -4.81
N ILE A 106 -18.80 14.47 -5.57
CA ILE A 106 -19.04 13.70 -6.79
C ILE A 106 -18.03 14.07 -7.88
N ALA A 107 -17.70 15.35 -8.03
CA ALA A 107 -16.72 15.81 -9.01
C ALA A 107 -15.31 15.25 -8.73
N LEU A 108 -14.88 15.23 -7.47
CA LEU A 108 -13.63 14.59 -7.07
C LEU A 108 -13.64 13.08 -7.33
N GLU A 109 -14.76 12.41 -7.09
CA GLU A 109 -14.90 10.98 -7.36
C GLU A 109 -14.81 10.66 -8.85
N CYS A 110 -15.46 11.48 -9.70
CA CYS A 110 -15.34 11.38 -11.16
C CYS A 110 -13.87 11.53 -11.60
N PHE A 111 -13.19 12.55 -11.08
CA PHE A 111 -11.80 12.81 -11.46
C PHE A 111 -10.85 11.72 -10.96
N TYR A 112 -11.07 11.17 -9.76
CA TYR A 112 -10.32 10.03 -9.24
C TYR A 112 -10.45 8.80 -10.14
N GLU A 113 -11.66 8.43 -10.54
CA GLU A 113 -11.87 7.27 -11.43
C GLU A 113 -11.29 7.51 -12.83
N LEU A 114 -11.37 8.74 -13.37
CA LEU A 114 -10.69 9.11 -14.61
C LEU A 114 -9.16 8.94 -14.50
N LEU A 115 -8.54 9.49 -13.44
CA LEU A 115 -7.11 9.34 -13.20
C LEU A 115 -6.69 7.88 -13.08
N LYS A 116 -7.48 7.06 -12.39
CA LYS A 116 -7.23 5.62 -12.26
C LYS A 116 -7.26 4.90 -13.60
N ILE A 117 -8.22 5.22 -14.48
CA ILE A 117 -8.27 4.67 -15.84
C ILE A 117 -7.06 5.13 -16.65
N LEU A 118 -6.73 6.43 -16.60
CA LEU A 118 -5.61 7.02 -17.35
C LEU A 118 -4.28 6.38 -16.98
N LEU A 119 -3.99 6.28 -15.68
CA LEU A 119 -2.74 5.78 -15.15
C LEU A 119 -2.61 4.25 -15.26
N ALA A 120 -3.72 3.52 -15.24
CA ALA A 120 -3.71 2.06 -15.41
C ALA A 120 -3.68 1.63 -16.88
N ARG A 121 -4.46 2.26 -17.77
CA ARG A 121 -4.67 1.80 -19.14
C ARG A 121 -3.81 2.51 -20.19
N TYR A 122 -3.43 3.76 -19.96
CA TYR A 122 -2.82 4.62 -20.99
C TYR A 122 -1.40 5.08 -20.62
N GLN A 123 -0.62 4.21 -19.96
CA GLN A 123 0.71 4.53 -19.43
C GLN A 123 1.68 5.18 -20.44
N THR A 124 1.59 4.82 -21.72
CA THR A 124 2.46 5.34 -22.79
C THR A 124 2.15 6.78 -23.20
N ASN A 125 0.90 7.22 -23.04
CA ASN A 125 0.42 8.54 -23.51
C ASN A 125 -0.02 9.46 -22.36
N VAL A 126 0.23 9.08 -21.10
CA VAL A 126 -0.16 9.84 -19.89
C VAL A 126 0.22 11.31 -19.99
N THR A 127 1.40 11.62 -20.53
CA THR A 127 1.89 13.01 -20.65
C THR A 127 0.97 13.89 -21.49
N LYS A 128 0.51 13.35 -22.63
CA LYS A 128 -0.38 14.05 -23.56
C LYS A 128 -1.74 14.23 -22.92
N TYR A 129 -2.27 13.16 -22.34
CA TYR A 129 -3.61 13.18 -21.73
C TYR A 129 -3.69 14.05 -20.48
N LEU A 130 -2.65 14.09 -19.64
CA LEU A 130 -2.58 15.04 -18.53
C LEU A 130 -2.49 16.49 -19.02
N ALA A 131 -1.79 16.75 -20.13
CA ALA A 131 -1.74 18.08 -20.73
C ALA A 131 -3.11 18.49 -21.30
N ASP A 132 -3.82 17.56 -21.96
CA ASP A 132 -5.17 17.78 -22.50
C ASP A 132 -6.20 18.05 -21.39
N ILE A 133 -6.00 17.47 -20.20
CA ILE A 133 -6.79 17.74 -18.98
C ILE A 133 -6.44 19.11 -18.36
N GLY A 134 -5.39 19.80 -18.84
CA GLY A 134 -4.97 21.10 -18.34
C GLY A 134 -3.90 21.05 -17.24
N VAL A 135 -3.36 19.88 -16.93
CA VAL A 135 -2.20 19.71 -16.04
C VAL A 135 -0.94 20.02 -16.85
N ASN A 136 -0.68 21.30 -17.06
CA ASN A 136 0.51 21.75 -17.78
C ASN A 136 1.65 21.98 -16.78
N ALA A 137 2.74 21.23 -16.91
CA ALA A 137 3.92 21.40 -16.07
C ALA A 137 5.19 21.08 -16.86
N LEU A 138 6.27 21.81 -16.56
CA LEU A 138 7.59 21.53 -17.09
C LEU A 138 8.12 20.22 -16.48
N GLY A 139 8.80 19.38 -17.28
CA GLY A 139 9.39 18.12 -16.81
C GLY A 139 8.60 16.85 -17.13
N GLY A 140 7.73 16.87 -18.14
CA GLY A 140 6.99 15.69 -18.62
C GLY A 140 6.04 15.11 -17.56
N VAL A 141 5.82 13.79 -17.57
CA VAL A 141 4.85 13.11 -16.70
C VAL A 141 5.14 13.39 -15.22
N ASN A 142 6.41 13.38 -14.83
CA ASN A 142 6.81 13.63 -13.44
C ASN A 142 6.49 15.05 -12.99
N GLY A 143 6.66 16.05 -13.87
CA GLY A 143 6.28 17.43 -13.58
C GLY A 143 4.77 17.58 -13.39
N GLN A 144 3.98 16.94 -14.25
CA GLN A 144 2.51 16.98 -14.21
C GLN A 144 1.98 16.26 -12.96
N LEU A 145 2.52 15.08 -12.64
CA LEU A 145 2.16 14.35 -11.42
C LEU A 145 2.54 15.11 -10.15
N LYS A 146 3.70 15.79 -10.12
CA LYS A 146 4.07 16.65 -8.98
C LYS A 146 3.10 17.80 -8.78
N ARG A 147 2.65 18.44 -9.86
CA ARG A 147 1.64 19.51 -9.80
C ARG A 147 0.33 18.98 -9.22
N LEU A 148 -0.15 17.85 -9.72
CA LEU A 148 -1.34 17.19 -9.19
C LEU A 148 -1.19 16.82 -7.72
N ILE A 149 -0.05 16.24 -7.33
CA ILE A 149 0.23 15.92 -5.93
C ILE A 149 0.18 17.19 -5.08
N GLU A 150 0.76 18.29 -5.52
CA GLU A 150 0.74 19.56 -4.79
C GLU A 150 -0.66 20.15 -4.65
N ASP A 151 -1.47 20.08 -5.71
CA ASP A 151 -2.89 20.47 -5.65
C ASP A 151 -3.61 19.60 -4.59
N TYR A 152 -3.45 18.28 -4.64
CA TYR A 152 -4.10 17.36 -3.71
C TYR A 152 -3.59 17.44 -2.27
N LYS A 153 -2.34 17.87 -2.03
CA LYS A 153 -1.86 18.17 -0.67
C LYS A 153 -2.63 19.32 -0.05
N LYS A 154 -2.84 20.40 -0.81
CA LYS A 154 -3.65 21.56 -0.36
C LYS A 154 -5.10 21.15 -0.13
N LEU A 155 -5.65 20.28 -1.01
CA LEU A 155 -6.99 19.72 -0.82
C LEU A 155 -7.10 18.93 0.48
N LEU A 156 -6.07 18.15 0.83
CA LEU A 156 -6.05 17.37 2.06
C LEU A 156 -6.00 18.26 3.30
N GLU A 157 -5.18 19.32 3.28
CA GLU A 157 -5.12 20.29 4.37
C GLU A 157 -6.49 20.95 4.60
N TYR A 158 -7.13 21.42 3.53
CA TYR A 158 -8.48 21.97 3.60
C TYR A 158 -9.52 20.96 4.12
N SER A 159 -9.49 19.71 3.61
CA SER A 159 -10.52 18.73 3.99
C SER A 159 -10.38 18.30 5.45
N VAL A 160 -9.15 18.19 5.98
CA VAL A 160 -8.92 17.86 7.38
C VAL A 160 -9.29 19.02 8.32
N GLU A 161 -8.98 20.26 7.95
CA GLU A 161 -9.41 21.44 8.72
C GLU A 161 -10.95 21.55 8.76
N SER A 162 -11.60 21.31 7.61
CA SER A 162 -13.06 21.27 7.52
C SER A 162 -13.70 20.12 8.33
N GLU A 163 -13.02 18.96 8.46
CA GLU A 163 -13.48 17.89 9.35
C GLU A 163 -13.46 18.32 10.82
N GLU A 164 -12.43 19.06 11.24
CA GLU A 164 -12.31 19.55 12.62
C GLU A 164 -13.37 20.62 12.95
N ASP A 165 -13.67 21.51 11.99
CA ASP A 165 -14.67 22.59 12.16
C ASP A 165 -16.13 22.10 12.13
N HIS A 166 -16.40 20.96 11.49
CA HIS A 166 -17.76 20.44 11.26
C HIS A 166 -18.02 19.06 11.86
N MET A 167 -17.36 18.73 12.98
CA MET A 167 -17.44 17.44 13.66
C MET A 167 -18.85 16.89 13.92
N ASP A 168 -19.84 17.77 14.15
CA ASP A 168 -21.25 17.40 14.41
C ASP A 168 -22.22 18.00 13.36
N GLY A 169 -21.71 18.38 12.18
CA GLY A 169 -22.51 19.02 11.13
C GLY A 169 -23.23 18.02 10.23
N GLU A 170 -24.36 18.44 9.63
CA GLU A 170 -25.11 17.64 8.63
C GLU A 170 -24.23 17.20 7.43
N PHE A 171 -23.17 17.97 7.13
CA PHE A 171 -22.24 17.68 6.04
C PHE A 171 -21.01 16.84 6.43
N GLU A 172 -20.84 16.48 7.70
CA GLU A 172 -19.75 15.61 8.20
C GLU A 172 -19.50 14.37 7.31
N PRO A 173 -20.50 13.55 6.93
CA PRO A 173 -20.25 12.36 6.10
C PRO A 173 -19.73 12.72 4.70
N THR A 174 -20.10 13.89 4.17
CA THR A 174 -19.66 14.35 2.85
C THR A 174 -18.21 14.81 2.91
N ILE A 175 -17.82 15.54 3.96
CA ILE A 175 -16.44 15.99 4.17
C ILE A 175 -15.53 14.77 4.37
N ARG A 176 -15.95 13.78 5.17
CA ARG A 176 -15.21 12.52 5.33
C ARG A 176 -15.03 11.79 3.99
N LYS A 177 -16.08 11.76 3.15
CA LYS A 177 -15.98 11.19 1.80
C LYS A 177 -14.97 11.95 0.93
N ILE A 178 -14.95 13.28 0.99
CA ILE A 178 -13.96 14.11 0.29
C ILE A 178 -12.54 13.75 0.74
N THR A 179 -12.26 13.75 2.04
CA THR A 179 -10.95 13.38 2.59
C THR A 179 -10.54 11.99 2.14
N GLN A 180 -11.45 11.02 2.15
CA GLN A 180 -11.18 9.67 1.67
C GLN A 180 -10.77 9.64 0.19
N ILE A 181 -11.48 10.38 -0.68
CA ILE A 181 -11.18 10.45 -2.11
C ILE A 181 -9.81 11.10 -2.32
N VAL A 182 -9.55 12.23 -1.64
CA VAL A 182 -8.27 12.96 -1.72
C VAL A 182 -7.10 12.06 -1.32
N VAL A 183 -7.19 11.36 -0.19
CA VAL A 183 -6.15 10.41 0.24
C VAL A 183 -6.00 9.26 -0.76
N SER A 184 -7.11 8.74 -1.31
CA SER A 184 -7.07 7.66 -2.30
C SER A 184 -6.39 8.09 -3.61
N THR A 185 -6.60 9.34 -4.04
CA THR A 185 -5.88 9.91 -5.18
C THR A 185 -4.40 10.12 -4.87
N LEU A 186 -4.08 10.65 -3.69
CA LEU A 186 -2.68 10.77 -3.23
C LEU A 186 -2.00 9.41 -3.07
N ALA A 187 -2.75 8.33 -2.83
CA ALA A 187 -2.19 6.99 -2.79
C ALA A 187 -1.86 6.44 -4.18
N LEU A 188 -2.56 6.91 -5.22
CA LEU A 188 -2.40 6.48 -6.60
C LEU A 188 -1.26 7.23 -7.31
N LEU A 189 -1.22 8.56 -7.23
CA LEU A 189 -0.32 9.39 -8.04
C LEU A 189 1.18 9.07 -7.85
N PRO A 190 1.70 8.90 -6.62
CA PRO A 190 3.12 8.63 -6.41
C PRO A 190 3.56 7.26 -6.95
N LEU A 191 2.62 6.33 -7.19
CA LEU A 191 2.96 5.03 -7.76
C LEU A 191 3.51 5.15 -9.20
N HIS A 192 3.18 6.23 -9.90
CA HIS A 192 3.61 6.49 -11.27
C HIS A 192 4.80 7.45 -11.38
N LEU A 193 5.33 7.95 -10.26
CA LEU A 193 6.56 8.74 -10.25
C LEU A 193 7.80 7.85 -10.37
N SER A 194 8.83 8.38 -11.03
CA SER A 194 10.17 7.78 -11.02
C SER A 194 10.82 7.91 -9.63
N GLU A 195 11.72 6.98 -9.31
CA GLU A 195 12.35 6.87 -7.97
C GLU A 195 13.02 8.17 -7.50
N GLY A 196 13.68 8.91 -8.40
CA GLY A 196 14.32 10.19 -8.09
C GLY A 196 13.38 11.33 -7.71
N HIS A 197 12.06 11.14 -7.80
CA HIS A 197 11.05 12.14 -7.45
C HIS A 197 10.15 11.73 -6.29
N LEU A 198 10.34 10.55 -5.72
CA LEU A 198 9.53 10.05 -4.60
C LEU A 198 9.96 10.67 -3.27
N GLU A 199 11.25 10.97 -3.10
CA GLU A 199 11.79 11.42 -1.81
C GLU A 199 11.09 12.67 -1.23
N PRO A 200 10.82 13.74 -2.01
CA PRO A 200 10.11 14.91 -1.48
C PRO A 200 8.67 14.59 -1.05
N VAL A 201 8.00 13.65 -1.75
CA VAL A 201 6.65 13.21 -1.43
C VAL A 201 6.66 12.40 -0.13
N TYR A 202 7.62 11.49 0.01
CA TYR A 202 7.82 10.69 1.22
C TYR A 202 8.10 11.58 2.46
N VAL A 203 9.02 12.54 2.35
CA VAL A 203 9.36 13.46 3.44
C VAL A 203 8.14 14.27 3.87
N TRP A 204 7.34 14.76 2.91
CA TRP A 204 6.09 15.45 3.21
C TRP A 204 5.08 14.52 3.91
N CYS A 205 4.84 13.31 3.39
CA CYS A 205 3.90 12.36 4.01
C CYS A 205 4.32 11.99 5.45
N LYS A 206 5.62 11.78 5.68
CA LYS A 206 6.17 11.51 7.02
C LYS A 206 5.94 12.70 7.96
N THR A 207 6.28 13.91 7.52
CA THR A 207 6.10 15.14 8.31
C THR A 207 4.61 15.40 8.62
N TYR A 208 3.73 15.13 7.65
CA TYR A 208 2.29 15.27 7.81
C TYR A 208 1.76 14.29 8.86
N ALA A 209 2.15 13.01 8.78
CA ALA A 209 1.77 11.98 9.74
C ALA A 209 2.23 12.28 11.19
N GLU A 210 3.35 12.97 11.36
CA GLU A 210 3.87 13.41 12.66
C GLU A 210 3.11 14.63 13.21
N LYS A 211 2.72 15.59 12.35
CA LYS A 211 2.19 16.89 12.78
C LYS A 211 0.66 16.98 12.84
N LYS A 212 -0.06 16.28 11.98
CA LYS A 212 -1.51 16.43 11.80
C LYS A 212 -2.25 15.18 12.29
N HIS A 213 -3.42 15.40 12.89
CA HIS A 213 -4.37 14.36 13.25
C HIS A 213 -5.39 14.21 12.11
N MET A 214 -5.95 13.01 11.93
CA MET A 214 -6.98 12.75 10.93
C MET A 214 -8.13 11.99 11.59
N LEU A 215 -9.32 12.57 11.52
CA LEU A 215 -10.51 12.06 12.21
C LEU A 215 -11.13 10.90 11.45
N ASN A 216 -11.12 10.96 10.11
CA ASN A 216 -11.53 9.85 9.26
C ASN A 216 -10.55 8.66 9.33
N GLU A 217 -10.96 7.60 10.03
CA GLU A 217 -10.17 6.38 10.24
C GLU A 217 -9.84 5.63 8.94
N VAL A 218 -10.77 5.63 7.97
CA VAL A 218 -10.55 4.97 6.67
C VAL A 218 -9.49 5.72 5.88
N ALA A 219 -9.54 7.05 5.92
CA ALA A 219 -8.57 7.89 5.23
C ALA A 219 -7.20 7.80 5.91
N ALA A 220 -7.16 7.81 7.24
CA ALA A 220 -5.93 7.63 8.00
C ALA A 220 -5.26 6.28 7.69
N LYS A 221 -6.05 5.20 7.61
CA LYS A 221 -5.57 3.87 7.20
C LYS A 221 -4.98 3.88 5.78
N SER A 222 -5.69 4.48 4.82
CA SER A 222 -5.20 4.61 3.44
C SER A 222 -3.92 5.45 3.35
N PHE A 223 -3.82 6.52 4.14
CA PHE A 223 -2.64 7.38 4.19
C PHE A 223 -1.43 6.67 4.76
N VAL A 224 -1.59 5.93 5.86
CA VAL A 224 -0.48 5.13 6.43
C VAL A 224 -0.06 4.02 5.46
N SER A 225 -1.00 3.39 4.77
CA SER A 225 -0.69 2.43 3.69
C SER A 225 0.15 3.08 2.59
N LEU A 226 -0.20 4.29 2.15
CA LEU A 226 0.61 5.05 1.20
C LEU A 226 2.02 5.34 1.74
N LEU A 227 2.12 5.78 3.00
CA LEU A 227 3.40 6.11 3.63
C LEU A 227 4.33 4.88 3.70
N LEU A 228 3.78 3.69 4.03
CA LEU A 228 4.53 2.43 4.01
C LEU A 228 4.96 2.03 2.58
N GLN A 229 4.10 2.23 1.58
CA GLN A 229 4.44 1.97 0.18
C GLN A 229 5.55 2.92 -0.33
N LEU A 230 5.52 4.19 0.05
CA LEU A 230 6.56 5.16 -0.27
C LEU A 230 7.88 4.82 0.42
N ASN A 231 7.84 4.49 1.72
CA ASN A 231 9.03 4.08 2.46
C ASN A 231 9.75 2.90 1.80
N ARG A 232 8.99 1.97 1.22
CA ARG A 232 9.54 0.82 0.48
C ARG A 232 10.20 1.21 -0.84
N ARG A 233 9.62 2.16 -1.58
CA ARG A 233 10.14 2.59 -2.89
C ARG A 233 11.26 3.63 -2.77
N CYS A 234 11.29 4.40 -1.70
CA CYS A 234 12.43 5.23 -1.34
C CYS A 234 13.54 4.34 -0.79
N LYS A 235 14.80 4.65 -1.11
CA LYS A 235 15.96 3.97 -0.50
C LYS A 235 16.13 4.29 1.00
N ALA A 236 15.14 4.93 1.62
CA ALA A 236 15.05 5.21 3.04
C ALA A 236 14.79 3.91 3.81
N ARG A 237 15.85 3.12 4.01
CA ARG A 237 15.77 1.85 4.72
C ARG A 237 15.53 2.10 6.20
N GLY A 238 14.30 1.82 6.64
CA GLY A 238 14.13 1.00 7.85
C GLY A 238 13.74 1.65 9.17
N GLN A 239 13.57 2.97 9.22
CA GLN A 239 13.19 3.61 10.49
C GLN A 239 11.67 3.68 10.67
N LEU A 240 10.89 3.77 9.59
CA LEU A 240 9.45 4.01 9.71
C LEU A 240 8.72 2.84 10.37
N ILE A 241 8.92 1.61 9.87
CA ILE A 241 8.26 0.41 10.42
C ILE A 241 8.69 0.20 11.87
N GLU A 242 9.98 0.38 12.17
CA GLU A 242 10.50 0.30 13.54
C GLU A 242 9.86 1.35 14.45
N SER A 243 9.79 2.62 14.03
CA SER A 243 9.16 3.70 14.80
C SER A 243 7.67 3.45 15.03
N MET A 244 6.94 3.01 14.01
CA MET A 244 5.52 2.65 14.15
C MET A 244 5.30 1.42 15.02
N ALA A 245 6.20 0.42 14.96
CA ALA A 245 6.14 -0.74 15.86
C ALA A 245 6.38 -0.33 17.32
N LYS A 246 7.35 0.56 17.60
CA LYS A 246 7.58 1.12 18.94
C LYS A 246 6.36 1.90 19.44
N LEU A 247 5.71 2.67 18.58
CA LEU A 247 4.45 3.35 18.91
C LEU A 247 3.37 2.35 19.34
N LEU A 248 3.22 1.24 18.62
CA LEU A 248 2.27 0.19 18.99
C LEU A 248 2.65 -0.52 20.29
N CYS A 249 3.93 -0.79 20.55
CA CYS A 249 4.38 -1.37 21.81
C CYS A 249 4.03 -0.48 23.00
N ARG A 250 4.16 0.84 22.87
CA ARG A 250 3.77 1.81 23.90
C ARG A 250 2.25 1.79 24.13
N ASP A 251 1.47 1.79 23.04
CA ASP A 251 0.04 2.04 23.09
C ASP A 251 -0.82 0.78 23.37
N ILE A 252 -0.39 -0.39 22.89
CA ILE A 252 -1.06 -1.68 23.09
C ILE A 252 -0.41 -2.44 24.26
N GLY A 253 0.86 -2.19 24.51
CA GLY A 253 1.69 -2.92 25.47
C GLY A 253 2.73 -3.80 24.78
N GLN A 254 3.74 -4.19 25.54
CA GLN A 254 4.86 -5.01 25.08
C GLN A 254 4.82 -6.39 25.75
N LEU A 255 5.22 -7.43 25.02
CA LEU A 255 5.29 -8.80 25.53
C LEU A 255 6.38 -8.98 26.58
N ASP A 256 7.48 -8.25 26.41
CA ASP A 256 8.66 -8.29 27.25
C ASP A 256 8.88 -6.92 27.90
N PRO A 257 8.60 -6.78 29.21
CA PRO A 257 8.68 -5.50 29.91
C PRO A 257 10.12 -5.00 30.11
N ASP A 258 11.13 -5.86 29.96
CA ASP A 258 12.52 -5.52 30.27
C ASP A 258 13.25 -4.82 29.12
N VAL A 259 12.67 -4.83 27.91
CA VAL A 259 13.24 -4.12 26.77
C VAL A 259 12.73 -2.68 26.74
N SER A 260 13.57 -1.76 27.22
CA SER A 260 13.32 -0.33 27.17
C SER A 260 13.11 0.15 25.73
N LEU A 261 11.97 0.79 25.47
CA LEU A 261 11.73 1.46 24.20
C LEU A 261 12.63 2.70 24.12
N THR A 262 13.56 2.71 23.17
CA THR A 262 14.25 3.95 22.75
C THR A 262 13.24 4.96 22.22
N LYS A 263 13.61 6.25 22.19
CA LYS A 263 12.81 7.42 21.76
C LYS A 263 11.67 7.05 20.79
N VAL A 264 10.44 7.05 21.29
CA VAL A 264 9.23 6.79 20.49
C VAL A 264 8.88 8.05 19.72
N VAL A 265 8.79 7.95 18.39
CA VAL A 265 8.28 9.03 17.54
C VAL A 265 6.76 8.97 17.57
N GLU A 266 6.12 10.10 17.86
CA GLU A 266 4.67 10.19 17.85
C GLU A 266 4.16 10.49 16.45
N TYR A 267 3.23 9.66 15.98
CA TYR A 267 2.50 9.88 14.73
C TYR A 267 1.06 10.25 15.08
N LYS A 268 0.73 11.54 15.03
CA LYS A 268 -0.60 12.06 15.37
C LYS A 268 -1.72 11.50 14.49
N ILE A 269 -1.40 11.06 13.28
CA ILE A 269 -2.37 10.40 12.39
C ILE A 269 -2.85 9.04 12.93
N VAL A 270 -2.09 8.42 13.84
CA VAL A 270 -2.44 7.13 14.43
C VAL A 270 -3.36 7.33 15.64
N SER A 271 -4.66 7.31 15.37
CA SER A 271 -5.67 7.32 16.43
C SER A 271 -5.73 5.98 17.18
N GLN A 272 -6.34 5.97 18.37
CA GLN A 272 -6.48 4.74 19.18
C GLN A 272 -7.16 3.59 18.44
N LYS A 273 -8.15 3.92 17.60
CA LYS A 273 -8.88 2.93 16.80
C LYS A 273 -8.06 2.41 15.62
N LEU A 274 -7.09 3.19 15.13
CA LEU A 274 -6.19 2.78 14.04
C LEU A 274 -5.10 1.81 14.50
N ARG A 275 -4.85 1.64 15.80
CA ARG A 275 -3.74 0.81 16.33
C ARG A 275 -3.76 -0.64 15.84
N MET A 276 -4.93 -1.30 15.90
CA MET A 276 -5.07 -2.68 15.42
C MET A 276 -5.00 -2.80 13.88
N PRO A 277 -5.68 -1.94 13.10
CA PRO A 277 -5.46 -1.85 11.65
C PRO A 277 -3.99 -1.57 11.27
N LEU A 278 -3.31 -0.69 12.00
CA LEU A 278 -1.90 -0.36 11.81
C LEU A 278 -1.03 -1.59 12.00
N PHE A 279 -1.26 -2.37 13.06
CA PHE A 279 -0.57 -3.62 13.29
C PHE A 279 -0.66 -4.58 12.09
N SER A 280 -1.87 -4.73 11.53
CA SER A 280 -2.08 -5.54 10.33
C SER A 280 -1.38 -4.95 9.10
N LEU A 281 -1.35 -3.62 8.94
CA LEU A 281 -0.63 -2.95 7.86
C LEU A 281 0.89 -3.17 7.95
N LEU A 282 1.46 -3.08 9.15
CA LEU A 282 2.89 -3.36 9.37
C LEU A 282 3.23 -4.81 9.04
N CYS A 283 2.41 -5.76 9.49
CA CYS A 283 2.59 -7.17 9.13
C CYS A 283 2.53 -7.38 7.60
N SER A 284 1.58 -6.72 6.92
CA SER A 284 1.46 -6.79 5.46
C SER A 284 2.65 -6.17 4.74
N ALA A 285 3.18 -5.05 5.25
CA ALA A 285 4.36 -4.39 4.70
C ALA A 285 5.59 -5.28 4.83
N ILE A 286 5.83 -5.87 6.01
CA ILE A 286 6.92 -6.81 6.25
C ILE A 286 6.79 -8.05 5.36
N ASN A 287 5.59 -8.61 5.22
CA ASN A 287 5.36 -9.75 4.34
C ASN A 287 5.66 -9.41 2.87
N THR A 288 5.39 -8.18 2.45
CA THR A 288 5.74 -7.69 1.12
C THR A 288 7.26 -7.60 0.95
N ASN A 289 7.98 -7.07 1.94
CA ASN A 289 9.45 -7.03 1.94
C ASN A 289 10.04 -8.45 1.86
N LEU A 290 9.48 -9.42 2.59
CA LEU A 290 9.90 -10.82 2.53
C LEU A 290 9.68 -11.44 1.14
N ASN A 291 8.57 -11.12 0.47
CA ASN A 291 8.31 -11.57 -0.90
C ASN A 291 9.29 -10.98 -1.91
N GLU A 292 9.66 -9.70 -1.75
CA GLU A 292 10.70 -9.06 -2.58
C GLU A 292 12.05 -9.73 -2.38
N ILE A 293 12.44 -10.00 -1.13
CA ILE A 293 13.68 -10.73 -0.84
C ILE A 293 13.62 -12.13 -1.44
N PHE A 294 12.50 -12.84 -1.33
CA PHE A 294 12.32 -14.15 -1.95
C PHE A 294 12.51 -14.10 -3.48
N TRP A 295 11.94 -13.08 -4.13
CA TRP A 295 12.11 -12.86 -5.56
C TRP A 295 13.58 -12.61 -5.92
N MET A 296 14.28 -11.75 -5.17
CA MET A 296 15.70 -11.50 -5.37
C MET A 296 16.55 -12.77 -5.22
N VAL A 297 16.28 -13.61 -4.20
CA VAL A 297 16.97 -14.90 -4.04
C VAL A 297 16.78 -15.80 -5.27
N ASN A 298 15.55 -15.87 -5.80
CA ASN A 298 15.28 -16.68 -6.99
C ASN A 298 15.94 -16.12 -8.24
N TRP A 299 15.97 -14.79 -8.37
CA TRP A 299 16.65 -14.12 -9.46
C TRP A 299 18.17 -14.36 -9.43
N LEU A 300 18.81 -14.18 -8.27
CA LEU A 300 20.23 -14.50 -8.06
C LEU A 300 20.54 -15.99 -8.33
N ARG A 301 19.65 -16.89 -7.90
CA ARG A 301 19.76 -18.33 -8.20
C ARG A 301 19.75 -18.60 -9.71
N SER A 302 18.86 -17.93 -10.44
CA SER A 302 18.77 -18.07 -11.89
C SER A 302 20.02 -17.51 -12.58
N GLU A 303 20.48 -16.33 -12.18
CA GLU A 303 21.68 -15.68 -12.72
C GLU A 303 22.91 -16.59 -12.53
N HIS A 304 23.11 -17.12 -11.33
CA HIS A 304 24.18 -18.09 -11.04
C HIS A 304 24.06 -19.36 -11.91
N THR A 305 22.86 -19.93 -12.03
CA THR A 305 22.65 -21.17 -12.80
C THR A 305 22.94 -20.96 -14.29
N SER A 306 22.56 -19.80 -14.84
CA SER A 306 22.86 -19.43 -16.23
C SER A 306 24.36 -19.36 -16.49
N GLN A 307 25.12 -18.75 -15.57
CA GLN A 307 26.58 -18.62 -15.71
C GLN A 307 27.30 -19.96 -15.67
N VAL A 308 26.93 -20.83 -14.74
CA VAL A 308 27.51 -22.18 -14.63
C VAL A 308 27.27 -22.98 -15.92
N LYS A 309 26.09 -22.84 -16.54
CA LYS A 309 25.76 -23.51 -17.81
C LYS A 309 26.50 -22.95 -19.02
N SER A 310 26.82 -21.65 -19.01
CA SER A 310 27.58 -21.00 -20.07
C SER A 310 29.08 -21.33 -20.05
N GLY A 311 29.57 -22.07 -19.06
CA GLY A 311 30.98 -22.48 -18.97
C GLY A 311 31.95 -21.33 -18.72
N VAL A 312 31.45 -20.15 -18.34
CA VAL A 312 32.27 -18.97 -18.04
C VAL A 312 33.05 -19.24 -16.75
N THR A 313 34.37 -19.33 -16.85
CA THR A 313 35.28 -19.49 -15.72
C THR A 313 35.35 -18.18 -14.91
N ILE A 314 35.63 -18.29 -13.60
CA ILE A 314 35.70 -17.15 -12.66
C ILE A 314 36.74 -16.10 -13.09
N ILE A 315 37.74 -16.51 -13.87
CA ILE A 315 38.87 -15.69 -14.30
C ILE A 315 38.49 -14.72 -15.43
N ASP A 316 37.52 -15.07 -16.28
CA ASP A 316 37.16 -14.26 -17.45
C ASP A 316 36.14 -13.15 -17.14
N ASN A 317 35.59 -13.10 -15.92
CA ASN A 317 34.47 -12.21 -15.58
C ASN A 317 34.49 -11.74 -14.10
N THR A 318 35.66 -11.33 -13.62
CA THR A 318 35.87 -10.88 -12.23
C THR A 318 34.91 -9.77 -11.79
N ASP A 319 34.67 -8.79 -12.65
CA ASP A 319 33.80 -7.64 -12.37
C ASP A 319 32.36 -8.06 -12.12
N HIS A 320 31.89 -9.05 -12.89
CA HIS A 320 30.54 -9.57 -12.77
C HIS A 320 30.34 -10.38 -11.47
N TRP A 321 31.36 -11.14 -11.05
CA TRP A 321 31.33 -11.85 -9.77
C TRP A 321 31.37 -10.90 -8.57
N GLU A 322 32.04 -9.76 -8.69
CA GLU A 322 32.05 -8.71 -7.68
C GLU A 322 30.68 -7.99 -7.60
N GLU A 323 30.05 -7.73 -8.75
CA GLU A 323 28.68 -7.19 -8.80
C GLU A 323 27.67 -8.15 -8.17
N LEU A 324 27.75 -9.45 -8.47
CA LEU A 324 26.90 -10.48 -7.87
C LEU A 324 27.10 -10.53 -6.35
N ARG A 325 28.35 -10.46 -5.88
CA ARG A 325 28.68 -10.43 -4.44
C ARG A 325 28.08 -9.20 -3.76
N SER A 326 28.14 -8.04 -4.40
CA SER A 326 27.53 -6.80 -3.89
C SER A 326 26.00 -6.95 -3.72
N LYS A 327 25.33 -7.54 -4.72
CA LYS A 327 23.88 -7.84 -4.66
C LYS A 327 23.54 -8.84 -3.56
N GLU A 328 24.36 -9.88 -3.36
CA GLU A 328 24.19 -10.86 -2.28
C GLU A 328 24.38 -10.23 -0.89
N GLN A 329 25.34 -9.31 -0.73
CA GLN A 329 25.56 -8.56 0.51
C GLN A 329 24.38 -7.65 0.82
N GLU A 330 23.88 -6.92 -0.18
CA GLU A 330 22.71 -6.09 -0.05
C GLU A 330 21.47 -6.90 0.35
N LEU A 331 21.29 -8.10 -0.22
CA LEU A 331 20.25 -9.03 0.16
C LEU A 331 20.33 -9.43 1.64
N CYS A 332 21.53 -9.77 2.15
CA CYS A 332 21.69 -10.17 3.55
C CYS A 332 21.47 -9.01 4.52
N LEU A 333 21.89 -7.80 4.15
CA LEU A 333 21.61 -6.58 4.92
C LEU A 333 20.11 -6.29 4.96
N TYR A 334 19.43 -6.38 3.82
CA TYR A 334 17.98 -6.16 3.74
C TYR A 334 17.21 -7.20 4.56
N LEU A 335 17.56 -8.49 4.42
CA LEU A 335 16.96 -9.57 5.20
C LEU A 335 17.18 -9.39 6.70
N SER A 336 18.40 -9.08 7.13
CA SER A 336 18.70 -8.81 8.54
C SER A 336 17.86 -7.67 9.10
N HIS A 337 17.66 -6.62 8.30
CA HIS A 337 16.85 -5.49 8.68
C HIS A 337 15.36 -5.87 8.81
N THR A 338 14.80 -6.57 7.82
CA THR A 338 13.40 -7.06 7.86
C THR A 338 13.14 -8.02 9.03
N ILE A 339 14.13 -8.85 9.42
CA ILE A 339 14.01 -9.71 10.60
C ILE A 339 13.88 -8.88 11.89
N ARG A 340 14.63 -7.78 12.01
CA ARG A 340 14.54 -6.87 13.16
C ARG A 340 13.18 -6.18 13.22
N GLU A 341 12.69 -5.69 12.09
CA GLU A 341 11.34 -5.10 11.98
C GLU A 341 10.26 -6.11 12.41
N LEU A 342 10.35 -7.36 11.93
CA LEU A 342 9.42 -8.43 12.30
C LEU A 342 9.50 -8.78 13.79
N ALA A 343 10.70 -8.83 14.36
CA ALA A 343 10.86 -9.11 15.79
C ALA A 343 10.24 -8.00 16.66
N MET A 344 10.37 -6.73 16.24
CA MET A 344 9.74 -5.59 16.93
C MET A 344 8.21 -5.66 16.85
N VAL A 345 7.65 -5.92 15.66
CA VAL A 345 6.20 -6.10 15.50
C VAL A 345 5.69 -7.30 16.29
N SER A 346 6.46 -8.40 16.32
CA SER A 346 6.12 -9.59 17.09
C SER A 346 6.19 -9.38 18.61
N GLY A 347 6.85 -8.31 19.08
CA GLY A 347 6.94 -7.93 20.49
C GLY A 347 5.74 -7.16 21.03
N VAL A 348 4.76 -6.80 20.19
CA VAL A 348 3.54 -6.09 20.60
C VAL A 348 2.59 -7.05 21.31
N SER A 349 2.02 -6.65 22.44
CA SER A 349 1.08 -7.44 23.26
C SER A 349 -0.33 -7.46 22.67
N VAL A 350 -0.50 -8.18 21.56
CA VAL A 350 -1.75 -8.21 20.80
C VAL A 350 -2.77 -9.20 21.41
N PRO A 351 -4.08 -8.90 21.38
CA PRO A 351 -5.12 -9.87 21.77
C PRO A 351 -5.07 -11.12 20.88
N VAL A 352 -5.36 -12.29 21.47
CA VAL A 352 -5.39 -13.56 20.73
C VAL A 352 -6.55 -13.52 19.73
N GLY A 353 -6.25 -13.79 18.46
CA GLY A 353 -7.19 -13.68 17.34
C GLY A 353 -6.48 -13.48 16.00
N PRO A 354 -7.14 -12.89 14.99
CA PRO A 354 -6.62 -12.79 13.63
C PRO A 354 -5.27 -12.07 13.50
N ALA A 355 -4.99 -11.13 14.42
CA ALA A 355 -3.75 -10.38 14.41
C ALA A 355 -2.54 -11.25 14.80
N VAL A 356 -2.69 -12.13 15.79
CA VAL A 356 -1.64 -13.09 16.18
C VAL A 356 -1.41 -14.12 15.06
N ASP A 357 -2.48 -14.59 14.42
CA ASP A 357 -2.36 -15.50 13.27
C ASP A 357 -1.60 -14.85 12.11
N THR A 358 -1.88 -13.58 11.83
CA THR A 358 -1.17 -12.81 10.79
C THR A 358 0.33 -12.76 11.08
N VAL A 359 0.73 -12.48 12.33
CA VAL A 359 2.16 -12.46 12.72
C VAL A 359 2.79 -13.83 12.57
N LEU A 360 2.16 -14.87 13.10
CA LEU A 360 2.66 -16.24 13.01
C LEU A 360 2.85 -16.68 11.55
N ASN A 361 1.93 -16.31 10.66
CA ASN A 361 2.07 -16.57 9.23
C ASN A 361 3.25 -15.82 8.62
N THR A 362 3.46 -14.55 8.96
CA THR A 362 4.63 -13.77 8.52
C THR A 362 5.94 -14.36 9.04
N VAL A 363 5.97 -14.83 10.30
CA VAL A 363 7.13 -15.51 10.87
C VAL A 363 7.41 -16.84 10.18
N ALA A 364 6.38 -17.65 9.90
CA ALA A 364 6.54 -18.88 9.13
C ALA A 364 7.07 -18.60 7.71
N HIS A 365 6.60 -17.52 7.07
CA HIS A 365 7.11 -17.08 5.77
C HIS A 365 8.61 -16.72 5.84
N LEU A 366 9.05 -16.01 6.88
CA LEU A 366 10.47 -15.72 7.12
C LEU A 366 11.31 -17.00 7.22
N TYR A 367 10.92 -18.00 8.00
CA TYR A 367 11.71 -19.24 8.14
C TYR A 367 11.77 -20.06 6.83
N ASN A 368 10.70 -20.04 6.03
CA ASN A 368 10.71 -20.64 4.69
C ASN A 368 11.65 -19.89 3.73
N LEU A 369 11.69 -18.56 3.81
CA LEU A 369 12.63 -17.72 3.07
C LEU A 369 14.07 -18.02 3.50
N LEU A 370 14.36 -18.05 4.80
CA LEU A 370 15.68 -18.40 5.33
C LEU A 370 16.14 -19.76 4.80
N SER A 371 15.28 -20.77 4.80
CA SER A 371 15.60 -22.08 4.21
C SER A 371 15.98 -21.98 2.72
N SER A 372 15.32 -21.09 1.96
CA SER A 372 15.59 -20.88 0.54
C SER A 372 16.89 -20.12 0.29
N VAL A 373 17.19 -19.14 1.15
CA VAL A 373 18.47 -18.40 1.18
C VAL A 373 19.63 -19.34 1.48
N VAL A 374 19.48 -20.22 2.47
CA VAL A 374 20.51 -21.19 2.84
C VAL A 374 20.77 -22.17 1.70
N LYS A 375 19.71 -22.73 1.08
CA LYS A 375 19.86 -23.59 -0.11
C LYS A 375 20.60 -22.88 -1.24
N TYR A 376 20.33 -21.59 -1.46
CA TYR A 376 21.04 -20.79 -2.44
C TYR A 376 22.53 -20.68 -2.11
N PHE A 377 22.90 -20.29 -0.89
CA PHE A 377 24.30 -20.14 -0.51
C PHE A 377 25.06 -21.47 -0.43
N ILE A 378 24.40 -22.58 -0.09
CA ILE A 378 25.00 -23.93 -0.17
C ILE A 378 25.31 -24.27 -1.63
N MET A 379 24.38 -24.00 -2.56
CA MET A 379 24.60 -24.22 -3.99
C MET A 379 25.72 -23.33 -4.55
N ARG A 380 25.84 -22.10 -4.05
CA ARG A 380 26.81 -21.10 -4.51
C ARG A 380 28.22 -21.32 -3.95
N SER A 381 28.33 -21.87 -2.74
CA SER A 381 29.61 -22.05 -2.04
C SER A 381 30.30 -23.35 -2.44
N SER A 382 31.63 -23.31 -2.56
CA SER A 382 32.48 -24.49 -2.74
C SER A 382 33.50 -24.58 -1.60
N LYS A 383 34.18 -25.73 -1.45
CA LYS A 383 35.23 -25.91 -0.43
C LYS A 383 36.34 -24.87 -0.54
N ASP A 384 36.63 -24.41 -1.75
CA ASP A 384 37.69 -23.43 -2.03
C ASP A 384 37.18 -21.97 -2.03
N ASN A 385 35.86 -21.73 -2.02
CA ASN A 385 35.27 -20.38 -2.00
C ASN A 385 34.01 -20.32 -1.11
N PRO A 386 34.17 -20.07 0.20
CA PRO A 386 33.07 -19.93 1.13
C PRO A 386 32.38 -18.56 1.00
N VAL A 387 31.55 -18.41 -0.04
CA VAL A 387 30.81 -17.18 -0.35
C VAL A 387 29.97 -16.68 0.85
N PHE A 388 29.47 -17.61 1.68
CA PHE A 388 28.70 -17.30 2.89
C PHE A 388 29.42 -16.40 3.91
N LYS A 389 30.76 -16.50 4.03
CA LYS A 389 31.57 -15.65 4.94
C LYS A 389 31.73 -14.24 4.38
N LEU A 390 31.93 -14.14 3.07
CA LEU A 390 32.16 -12.86 2.37
C LEU A 390 30.90 -11.99 2.31
N VAL A 391 29.73 -12.63 2.37
CA VAL A 391 28.43 -11.97 2.26
C VAL A 391 27.83 -11.63 3.64
N LYS A 392 28.52 -11.98 4.74
CA LYS A 392 28.06 -11.81 6.14
C LYS A 392 26.74 -12.54 6.43
N LEU A 393 26.49 -13.69 5.81
CA LEU A 393 25.29 -14.51 6.08
C LEU A 393 25.19 -14.88 7.57
N GLU A 394 26.33 -15.04 8.25
CA GLU A 394 26.42 -15.25 9.70
C GLU A 394 25.68 -14.18 10.50
N SER A 395 25.68 -12.91 10.05
CA SER A 395 24.96 -11.82 10.71
C SER A 395 23.45 -11.99 10.65
N VAL A 396 22.91 -12.53 9.54
CA VAL A 396 21.49 -12.85 9.38
C VAL A 396 21.09 -13.95 10.36
N PHE A 397 21.89 -15.00 10.47
CA PHE A 397 21.65 -16.09 11.40
C PHE A 397 21.75 -15.64 12.85
N PHE A 398 22.75 -14.82 13.17
CA PHE A 398 22.90 -14.23 14.50
C PHE A 398 21.67 -13.42 14.88
N VAL A 399 21.19 -12.52 14.01
CA VAL A 399 19.97 -11.73 14.25
C VAL A 399 18.74 -12.64 14.41
N THR A 400 18.64 -13.69 13.60
CA THR A 400 17.52 -14.65 13.68
C THR A 400 17.52 -15.41 15.01
N SER A 401 18.68 -15.91 15.45
CA SER A 401 18.79 -16.72 16.66
C SER A 401 18.71 -15.89 17.94
N THR A 402 19.25 -14.67 17.94
CA THR A 402 19.33 -13.82 19.14
C THR A 402 18.12 -12.91 19.32
N ILE A 403 17.52 -12.41 18.23
CA ILE A 403 16.44 -11.42 18.30
C ILE A 403 15.09 -12.10 18.01
N MET A 404 14.97 -12.81 16.89
CA MET A 404 13.68 -13.34 16.45
C MET A 404 13.26 -14.61 17.23
N ALA A 405 14.19 -15.54 17.47
CA ALA A 405 13.87 -16.82 18.10
C ALA A 405 13.38 -16.71 19.56
N PRO A 406 13.89 -15.81 20.42
CA PRO A 406 13.31 -15.56 21.74
C PRO A 406 11.90 -14.99 21.64
N ARG A 407 11.71 -13.97 20.80
CA ARG A 407 10.40 -13.32 20.56
C ARG A 407 9.33 -14.29 20.10
N LEU A 408 9.69 -15.24 19.24
CA LEU A 408 8.79 -16.31 18.83
C LEU A 408 8.37 -17.20 20.01
N ASN A 409 9.29 -17.52 20.93
CA ASN A 409 8.97 -18.35 22.08
C ASN A 409 8.05 -17.60 23.06
N ASP A 410 8.28 -16.30 23.27
CA ASP A 410 7.41 -15.44 24.09
C ASP A 410 5.98 -15.44 23.54
N LEU A 411 5.86 -15.25 22.23
CA LEU A 411 4.56 -15.24 21.54
C LEU A 411 3.87 -16.60 21.62
N ILE A 412 4.59 -17.71 21.40
CA ILE A 412 4.04 -19.07 21.56
C ILE A 412 3.59 -19.31 23.00
N SER A 413 4.35 -18.85 23.99
CA SER A 413 4.01 -18.97 25.41
C SER A 413 2.74 -18.19 25.76
N LEU A 414 2.60 -16.96 25.27
CA LEU A 414 1.39 -16.14 25.47
C LEU A 414 0.15 -16.81 24.86
N VAL A 415 0.26 -17.30 23.62
CA VAL A 415 -0.84 -17.99 22.93
C VAL A 415 -1.23 -19.25 23.68
N THR A 416 -0.26 -20.07 24.08
CA THR A 416 -0.48 -21.32 24.81
C THR A 416 -1.14 -21.07 26.16
N THR A 417 -0.68 -20.07 26.91
CA THR A 417 -1.21 -19.72 28.23
C THR A 417 -2.65 -19.22 28.13
N LYS A 418 -2.94 -18.27 27.22
CA LYS A 418 -4.30 -17.76 27.03
C LYS A 418 -5.26 -18.83 26.53
N LEU A 419 -4.81 -19.76 25.69
CA LEU A 419 -5.62 -20.89 25.25
C LEU A 419 -5.91 -21.86 26.39
N LYS A 420 -4.95 -22.17 27.26
CA LYS A 420 -5.20 -23.00 28.46
C LYS A 420 -6.28 -22.38 29.35
N VAL A 421 -6.20 -21.07 29.61
CA VAL A 421 -7.21 -20.33 30.38
C VAL A 421 -8.59 -20.40 29.72
N LEU A 422 -8.69 -20.19 28.39
CA LEU A 422 -9.96 -20.34 27.66
C LEU A 422 -10.51 -21.77 27.71
N LEU A 423 -9.64 -22.77 27.73
CA LEU A 423 -10.02 -24.18 27.85
C LEU A 423 -10.46 -24.57 29.26
N GLU A 424 -9.94 -23.93 30.28
CA GLU A 424 -10.39 -24.09 31.67
C GLU A 424 -11.74 -23.39 31.88
N CYS A 425 -11.95 -22.20 31.29
CA CYS A 425 -13.23 -21.50 31.34
C CYS A 425 -14.37 -22.23 30.60
N THR A 426 -14.08 -22.92 29.48
CA THR A 426 -15.08 -23.67 28.69
C THR A 426 -15.46 -25.01 29.31
N LYS A 427 -14.71 -25.53 30.29
CA LYS A 427 -15.14 -26.68 31.10
C LYS A 427 -16.27 -26.32 32.07
N ASN A 428 -16.57 -25.03 32.26
CA ASN A 428 -17.53 -24.55 33.28
C ASN A 428 -18.87 -23.98 32.76
N ARG A 429 -19.20 -24.01 31.45
CA ARG A 429 -20.58 -23.77 30.93
C ARG A 429 -20.72 -24.05 29.43
N ASP A 430 -21.94 -24.44 29.03
CA ASP A 430 -22.41 -24.93 27.72
C ASP A 430 -22.19 -23.99 26.50
N PHE A 431 -20.95 -23.80 26.06
CA PHE A 431 -20.64 -23.19 24.75
C PHE A 431 -19.77 -24.15 23.91
N LYS A 432 -20.40 -25.21 23.40
CA LYS A 432 -19.71 -26.32 22.71
C LYS A 432 -19.60 -26.19 21.19
N ILE A 433 -20.00 -25.06 20.57
CA ILE A 433 -20.11 -25.00 19.09
C ILE A 433 -19.02 -24.16 18.41
N THR A 434 -18.35 -23.21 19.08
CA THR A 434 -17.35 -22.34 18.43
C THR A 434 -15.89 -22.77 18.66
N ALA A 435 -15.62 -23.58 19.67
CA ALA A 435 -14.25 -23.98 20.04
C ALA A 435 -13.65 -25.03 19.09
N ASP A 436 -14.45 -25.96 18.56
CA ASP A 436 -13.94 -27.04 17.69
C ASP A 436 -13.47 -26.56 16.31
N GLN A 437 -13.93 -25.38 15.85
CA GLN A 437 -13.43 -24.77 14.61
C GLN A 437 -12.07 -24.07 14.80
N VAL A 438 -11.76 -23.57 16.02
CA VAL A 438 -10.50 -22.90 16.34
C VAL A 438 -9.41 -23.89 16.76
N LYS A 439 -9.79 -25.02 17.38
CA LYS A 439 -8.87 -25.93 18.06
C LYS A 439 -8.16 -26.94 17.17
N ASN A 440 -8.70 -27.32 16.00
CA ASN A 440 -8.31 -28.59 15.36
C ASN A 440 -7.65 -28.56 13.97
N LYS A 441 -7.56 -27.42 13.26
CA LYS A 441 -6.92 -27.41 11.92
C LYS A 441 -5.83 -26.36 11.70
N THR A 442 -5.93 -25.21 12.33
CA THR A 442 -5.07 -24.06 12.04
C THR A 442 -3.89 -24.09 13.02
N LEU A 443 -4.16 -23.97 14.31
CA LEU A 443 -3.12 -23.67 15.29
C LEU A 443 -2.10 -24.79 15.53
N SER A 444 -2.53 -26.07 15.61
CA SER A 444 -1.62 -27.21 15.80
C SER A 444 -0.73 -27.45 14.58
N ARG A 445 -1.26 -27.25 13.36
CA ARG A 445 -0.46 -27.32 12.12
C ARG A 445 0.52 -26.16 12.02
N PHE A 446 0.20 -24.98 12.56
CA PHE A 446 1.06 -23.80 12.50
C PHE A 446 2.14 -23.77 13.59
N THR A 447 1.83 -24.16 14.83
CA THR A 447 2.89 -24.38 15.84
C THR A 447 3.80 -25.53 15.41
N ALA A 448 3.25 -26.62 14.87
CA ALA A 448 4.07 -27.69 14.31
C ALA A 448 4.92 -27.21 13.11
N ARG A 449 4.37 -26.41 12.18
CA ARG A 449 5.15 -25.85 11.05
C ARG A 449 6.24 -24.88 11.49
N ALA A 450 5.95 -23.98 12.43
CA ALA A 450 6.92 -23.01 12.94
C ALA A 450 8.01 -23.68 13.79
N LEU A 451 7.66 -24.70 14.59
CA LEU A 451 8.61 -25.51 15.34
C LEU A 451 9.43 -26.42 14.42
N TYR A 452 8.81 -27.01 13.39
CA TYR A 452 9.51 -27.80 12.37
C TYR A 452 10.47 -26.94 11.55
N SER A 453 10.05 -25.74 11.14
CA SER A 453 10.91 -24.80 10.42
C SER A 453 12.07 -24.27 11.29
N LYS A 454 11.82 -24.10 12.60
CA LYS A 454 12.85 -23.77 13.61
C LYS A 454 13.84 -24.94 13.80
N SER A 455 13.36 -26.19 13.84
CA SER A 455 14.21 -27.38 13.89
C SER A 455 15.12 -27.44 12.67
N THR A 456 14.57 -27.30 11.46
CA THR A 456 15.38 -27.30 10.23
C THR A 456 16.39 -26.15 10.18
N ALA A 457 16.05 -24.97 10.70
CA ALA A 457 16.99 -23.84 10.78
C ALA A 457 18.11 -24.08 11.81
N ASN A 458 17.79 -24.70 12.95
CA ASN A 458 18.76 -25.09 13.97
C ASN A 458 19.68 -26.23 13.51
N ASP A 459 19.15 -27.20 12.76
CA ASP A 459 19.94 -28.28 12.16
C ASP A 459 20.90 -27.72 11.11
N LEU A 460 20.48 -26.74 10.31
CA LEU A 460 21.36 -26.00 9.39
C LEU A 460 22.43 -25.22 10.14
N ASN A 461 22.08 -24.49 11.22
CA ASN A 461 23.07 -23.81 12.08
C ASN A 461 24.07 -24.79 12.72
N GLY A 462 23.61 -25.95 13.18
CA GLY A 462 24.47 -27.02 13.69
C GLY A 462 25.41 -27.59 12.62
N THR A 463 24.96 -27.64 11.37
CA THR A 463 25.76 -28.07 10.22
C THR A 463 26.81 -27.02 9.83
N PHE A 464 26.47 -25.73 9.91
CA PHE A 464 27.42 -24.62 9.65
C PHE A 464 28.44 -24.42 10.79
N CYS A 465 28.06 -24.67 12.06
CA CYS A 465 28.98 -24.55 13.20
C CYS A 465 29.85 -25.80 13.43
N LYS A 466 29.41 -27.00 13.02
CA LYS A 466 30.22 -28.24 13.10
C LYS A 466 30.97 -28.58 11.81
N GLY A 467 30.54 -28.02 10.68
CA GLY A 467 31.23 -28.12 9.40
C GLY A 467 32.41 -27.16 9.33
N GLY A 468 33.50 -27.49 10.01
CA GLY A 468 34.82 -27.05 9.56
C GLY A 468 35.10 -27.71 8.20
N LEU A 469 34.68 -27.04 7.13
CA LEU A 469 35.10 -27.32 5.75
C LEU A 469 35.61 -26.02 5.14
#